data_AF-A0AAU3PXR1-F1
#
_entry.id   AF-A0AAU3PXR1-F1
#
_cell.length_a   1.000
_cell.length_b   1.000
_cell.length_c   1.000
_cell.angle_alpha   90.00
_cell.angle_beta   90.00
_cell.angle_gamma   90.00
#
_symmetry.space_group_name_H-M   'P 1'
#
loop_
_entity.id
_entity.type
_entity.pdbx_description
1 polymer ?
#
loop_
_entity_poly.entity_id
_entity_poly.type
_entity_poly.pdbx_seq_one_letter_code
_entity_poly.pdbx_strand_id
1 'polypeptide(L)'
;MVTRPESDPAEQLDCLVELTWPASRHLWWRARHSGTGAQIAAALDELAVRVGIDPLARTLLLLERAGIGYSLAVWAQACVIEHRADTVDLADLPAALRAHADSIRARVH
;
A
#
# COMPACT_ATOMS: atom_id res chain seq x y z
N MET A 1 -39.20 -2.95 19.33
CA MET A 1 -37.77 -2.61 19.21
C MET A 1 -37.18 -3.61 18.23
N VAL A 2 -36.95 -3.20 16.99
CA VAL A 2 -36.47 -4.09 15.91
C VAL A 2 -34.94 -4.10 16.00
N THR A 3 -34.37 -5.25 16.33
CA THR A 3 -32.93 -5.48 16.28
C THR A 3 -32.48 -5.40 14.83
N ARG A 4 -31.67 -4.39 14.50
CA ARG A 4 -30.93 -4.34 13.23
C ARG A 4 -30.06 -5.60 13.15
N PRO A 5 -29.91 -6.22 11.96
CA PRO A 5 -28.90 -7.25 11.80
C PRO A 5 -27.54 -6.61 12.07
N GLU A 6 -26.79 -7.20 13.00
CA GLU A 6 -25.38 -6.90 13.21
C GLU A 6 -24.65 -7.24 11.92
N SER A 7 -24.47 -6.25 11.05
CA SER A 7 -23.42 -6.32 10.07
C SER A 7 -22.13 -6.41 10.88
N ASP A 8 -21.39 -7.51 10.73
CA ASP A 8 -20.01 -7.59 11.18
C ASP A 8 -19.33 -6.29 10.75
N PRO A 9 -18.86 -5.44 11.67
CA PRO A 9 -18.19 -4.22 11.28
C PRO A 9 -16.83 -4.68 10.75
N ALA A 10 -16.76 -4.97 9.44
CA ALA A 10 -15.50 -5.18 8.75
C ALA A 10 -14.57 -4.05 9.20
N GLU A 11 -13.52 -4.43 9.93
CA GLU A 11 -12.70 -3.48 10.69
C GLU A 11 -12.26 -2.34 9.76
N GLN A 12 -12.59 -1.11 10.15
CA GLN A 12 -12.24 0.06 9.36
C GLN A 12 -10.73 0.27 9.48
N LEU A 13 -10.03 0.08 8.37
CA LEU A 13 -8.60 0.28 8.24
C LEU A 13 -8.32 1.61 7.55
N ASP A 14 -7.18 2.16 7.88
CA ASP A 14 -6.49 3.16 7.12
C ASP A 14 -5.15 2.59 6.64
N CYS A 15 -4.74 2.97 5.45
CA CYS A 15 -3.47 2.60 4.84
C CYS A 15 -2.80 3.85 4.26
N LEU A 16 -1.51 3.99 4.49
CA LEU A 16 -0.65 4.99 3.88
C LEU A 16 0.51 4.29 3.19
N VAL A 17 0.67 4.58 1.90
CA VAL A 17 1.85 4.21 1.12
C VAL A 17 2.59 5.47 0.73
N GLU A 18 3.88 5.50 0.99
CA GLU A 18 4.79 6.58 0.61
C GLU A 18 5.97 6.04 -0.19
N LEU A 19 6.25 6.67 -1.33
CA LEU A 19 7.41 6.42 -2.17
C LEU A 19 8.30 7.65 -2.17
N THR A 20 9.60 7.44 -1.98
CA THR A 20 10.60 8.51 -2.03
C THR A 20 11.68 8.20 -3.07
N TRP A 21 12.06 9.20 -3.85
CA TRP A 21 13.15 9.07 -4.81
C TRP A 21 13.97 10.37 -4.95
N PRO A 22 15.32 10.32 -4.92
CA PRO A 22 16.13 9.18 -4.49
C PRO A 22 15.75 8.72 -3.08
N ALA A 23 16.05 7.47 -2.73
CA ALA A 23 15.65 6.89 -1.44
C ALA A 23 15.90 7.87 -0.27
N SER A 24 14.85 8.11 0.53
CA SER A 24 14.84 9.01 1.70
C SER A 24 15.03 10.50 1.44
N ARG A 25 14.98 10.99 0.19
CA ARG A 25 15.16 12.43 -0.11
C ARG A 25 13.88 13.18 -0.38
N HIS A 26 13.17 12.81 -1.44
CA HIS A 26 11.99 13.55 -1.90
C HIS A 26 10.79 12.63 -1.97
N LEU A 27 9.67 13.06 -1.38
CA LEU A 27 8.38 12.39 -1.54
C LEU A 27 7.98 12.47 -3.01
N TRP A 28 8.00 11.31 -3.66
CA TRP A 28 7.58 11.17 -5.04
C TRP A 28 6.09 10.82 -5.09
N TRP A 29 5.64 9.92 -4.22
CA TRP A 29 4.26 9.46 -4.22
C TRP A 29 3.72 9.22 -2.83
N ARG A 30 2.45 9.55 -2.65
CA ARG A 30 1.72 9.34 -1.40
C ARG A 30 0.29 8.97 -1.71
N ALA A 31 -0.13 7.82 -1.21
CA ALA A 31 -1.49 7.32 -1.35
C ALA A 31 -2.04 6.98 0.03
N ARG A 32 -3.18 7.57 0.39
CA ARG A 32 -3.90 7.22 1.61
C ARG A 32 -5.24 6.60 1.22
N HIS A 33 -5.54 5.44 1.78
CA HIS A 33 -6.78 4.73 1.57
C HIS A 33 -7.42 4.42 2.91
N SER A 34 -8.74 4.55 2.98
CA SER A 34 -9.53 4.20 4.16
C SER A 34 -10.64 3.27 3.71
N GLY A 35 -10.78 2.12 4.34
CA GLY A 35 -11.80 1.14 4.00
C GLY A 35 -11.67 -0.14 4.80
N THR A 36 -12.46 -1.14 4.44
CA THR A 36 -12.29 -2.51 4.93
C THR A 36 -10.97 -3.10 4.42
N GLY A 37 -10.49 -4.19 5.04
CA GLY A 37 -9.30 -4.89 4.56
C GLY A 37 -9.36 -5.29 3.08
N ALA A 38 -10.53 -5.69 2.58
CA ALA A 38 -10.73 -5.98 1.16
C ALA A 38 -10.55 -4.73 0.27
N GLN A 39 -11.05 -3.57 0.71
CA GLN A 39 -10.88 -2.30 -0.01
C GLN A 39 -9.43 -1.84 0.01
N ILE A 40 -8.72 -1.99 1.15
CA ILE A 40 -7.29 -1.67 1.23
C ILE A 40 -6.47 -2.58 0.32
N ALA A 41 -6.72 -3.90 0.34
CA ALA A 41 -6.04 -4.84 -0.54
C ALA A 41 -6.26 -4.50 -2.02
N ALA A 42 -7.49 -4.18 -2.42
CA ALA A 42 -7.80 -3.74 -3.78
C ALA A 42 -7.07 -2.43 -4.15
N ALA A 43 -6.98 -1.48 -3.22
CA ALA A 43 -6.24 -0.23 -3.44
C ALA A 43 -4.74 -0.45 -3.63
N LEU A 44 -4.14 -1.41 -2.91
CA LEU A 44 -2.73 -1.79 -3.10
C LEU A 44 -2.49 -2.45 -4.46
N ASP A 45 -3.42 -3.29 -4.94
CA ASP A 45 -3.35 -3.87 -6.28
C ASP A 45 -3.46 -2.80 -7.37
N GLU A 46 -4.38 -1.85 -7.22
CA GLU A 46 -4.49 -0.71 -8.13
C GLU A 46 -3.20 0.11 -8.11
N LEU A 47 -2.63 0.37 -6.93
CA LEU A 47 -1.38 1.11 -6.80
C LEU A 47 -0.24 0.39 -7.53
N ALA A 48 -0.14 -0.94 -7.40
CA ALA A 48 0.85 -1.74 -8.13
C ALA A 48 0.73 -1.58 -9.65
N VAL A 49 -0.49 -1.51 -10.18
CA VAL A 49 -0.73 -1.22 -11.60
C VAL A 49 -0.32 0.20 -11.96
N ARG A 50 -0.69 1.18 -11.13
CA ARG A 50 -0.38 2.60 -11.37
C ARG A 50 1.12 2.88 -11.38
N VAL A 51 1.91 2.23 -10.51
CA VAL A 51 3.39 2.30 -10.55
C VAL A 51 3.89 1.89 -11.94
N GLY A 52 3.38 0.79 -12.48
CA GLY A 52 3.83 0.25 -13.77
C GLY A 52 3.54 1.15 -14.98
N ILE A 53 2.57 2.06 -14.87
CA ILE A 53 2.20 2.99 -15.94
C ILE A 53 2.63 4.44 -15.68
N ASP A 54 3.18 4.74 -14.50
CA ASP A 54 3.67 6.07 -14.17
C ASP A 54 4.86 6.45 -15.08
N PRO A 55 4.82 7.59 -15.79
CA PRO A 55 5.88 7.98 -16.71
C PRO A 55 7.25 8.11 -16.05
N LEU A 56 7.31 8.65 -14.83
CA LEU A 56 8.58 8.79 -14.11
C LEU A 56 9.10 7.41 -13.71
N ALA A 57 8.24 6.54 -13.18
CA ALA A 57 8.60 5.17 -12.85
C ALA A 57 9.19 4.45 -14.07
N ARG A 58 8.52 4.57 -15.23
CA ARG A 58 9.00 3.98 -16.49
C ARG A 58 10.34 4.55 -16.92
N THR A 59 10.58 5.86 -16.77
CA THR A 59 11.90 6.46 -17.04
C THR A 59 12.97 5.95 -16.06
N LEU A 60 12.64 5.84 -14.78
CA LEU A 60 13.59 5.36 -13.76
C LEU A 60 13.93 3.88 -13.95
N LEU A 61 12.99 3.05 -14.39
CA LEU A 61 13.24 1.64 -14.72
C LEU A 61 14.21 1.42 -15.89
N LEU A 62 14.44 2.45 -16.72
CA LEU A 62 15.48 2.40 -17.77
C LEU A 62 16.88 2.65 -17.20
N LEU A 63 16.98 3.24 -16.01
CA LEU A 63 18.23 3.39 -15.27
C LEU A 63 18.43 2.09 -14.48
N GLU A 64 19.53 1.37 -14.72
CA GLU A 64 19.81 0.12 -14.01
C GLU A 64 19.77 0.34 -12.48
N ARG A 65 18.90 -0.42 -11.78
CA ARG A 65 18.70 -0.42 -10.32
C ARG A 65 18.27 0.92 -9.71
N ALA A 66 17.04 1.34 -10.00
CA ALA A 66 16.43 2.49 -9.36
C ALA A 66 15.96 2.17 -7.93
N GLY A 67 16.85 2.31 -6.95
CA GLY A 67 16.50 2.21 -5.54
C GLY A 67 15.58 3.35 -5.08
N ILE A 68 14.43 2.98 -4.52
CA ILE A 68 13.43 3.91 -3.98
C ILE A 68 13.21 3.62 -2.49
N GLY A 69 12.88 4.65 -1.71
CA GLY A 69 12.37 4.43 -0.36
C GLY A 69 10.88 4.11 -0.44
N TYR A 70 10.45 3.05 0.23
CA TYR A 70 9.08 2.59 0.30
C TYR A 70 8.66 2.48 1.75
N SER A 71 7.54 3.12 2.10
CA SER A 71 6.88 2.96 3.40
C SER A 71 5.43 2.55 3.20
N LEU A 72 4.99 1.57 3.97
CA LEU A 72 3.60 1.16 4.10
C LEU A 72 3.24 1.11 5.57
N ALA A 73 2.17 1.81 5.93
CA ALA A 73 1.59 1.79 7.25
C ALA A 73 0.11 1.43 7.14
N VAL A 74 -0.35 0.45 7.92
CA VAL A 74 -1.75 0.08 8.06
C VAL A 74 -2.13 0.19 9.53
N TRP A 75 -3.21 0.89 9.82
CA TRP A 75 -3.72 1.04 11.17
C TRP A 75 -5.23 0.83 11.21
N ALA A 76 -5.72 0.27 12.31
CA ALA A 76 -7.12 0.29 12.67
C ALA A 76 -7.29 1.27 13.81
N GLN A 77 -8.21 2.22 13.65
CA GLN A 77 -8.44 3.29 14.62
C GLN A 77 -7.14 4.07 14.93
N ALA A 78 -6.45 3.76 16.03
CA ALA A 78 -5.19 4.36 16.46
C ALA A 78 -4.06 3.35 16.67
N CYS A 79 -4.28 2.07 16.37
CA CYS A 79 -3.29 1.00 16.54
C CYS A 79 -2.63 0.67 15.20
N VAL A 80 -1.30 0.70 15.15
CA VAL A 80 -0.54 0.27 13.97
C VAL A 80 -0.57 -1.26 13.90
N ILE A 81 -1.20 -1.79 12.87
CA ILE A 81 -1.31 -3.24 12.60
C ILE A 81 -0.09 -3.70 11.80
N GLU A 82 0.36 -2.86 10.88
CA GLU A 82 1.51 -3.15 10.05
C GLU A 82 2.26 -1.86 9.74
N HIS A 83 3.58 -1.90 9.87
CA HIS A 83 4.45 -0.84 9.42
C HIS A 83 5.69 -1.46 8.79
N ARG A 84 5.98 -1.08 7.56
CA ARG A 84 7.17 -1.49 6.83
C ARG A 84 7.78 -0.27 6.17
N ALA A 85 9.06 -0.06 6.40
CA ALA A 85 9.84 0.95 5.71
C ALA A 85 11.14 0.30 5.22
N ASP A 86 11.39 0.38 3.91
CA ASP A 86 12.52 -0.31 3.27
C ASP A 86 13.03 0.48 2.06
N THR A 87 14.22 0.15 1.59
CA THR A 87 14.70 0.56 0.26
C THR A 87 14.53 -0.61 -0.69
N VAL A 88 13.67 -0.44 -1.70
CA VAL A 88 13.38 -1.49 -2.68
C VAL A 88 13.82 -1.06 -4.07
N ASP A 89 14.15 -2.03 -4.92
CA ASP A 89 14.27 -1.75 -6.35
C ASP A 89 12.87 -1.41 -6.88
N LEU A 90 12.76 -0.33 -7.65
CA LEU A 90 11.51 0.08 -8.27
C LEU A 90 10.87 -1.05 -9.10
N ALA A 91 11.68 -1.94 -9.70
CA ALA A 91 11.18 -3.09 -10.45
C ALA A 91 10.41 -4.10 -9.57
N ASP A 92 10.76 -4.19 -8.28
CA ASP A 92 10.18 -5.13 -7.33
C ASP A 92 8.97 -4.55 -6.58
N LEU A 93 8.78 -3.21 -6.62
CA LEU A 93 7.72 -2.53 -5.88
C LEU A 93 6.30 -3.08 -6.20
N PRO A 94 5.90 -3.33 -7.47
CA PRO A 94 4.57 -3.89 -7.75
C PRO A 94 4.35 -5.26 -7.11
N ALA A 95 5.38 -6.11 -7.04
CA ALA A 95 5.28 -7.41 -6.39
C ALA A 95 5.16 -7.26 -4.86
N ALA A 96 5.92 -6.32 -4.27
CA ALA A 96 5.81 -6.02 -2.84
C ALA A 96 4.40 -5.55 -2.45
N LEU A 97 3.81 -4.62 -3.22
CA LEU A 97 2.45 -4.12 -2.98
C LEU A 97 1.40 -5.22 -3.04
N ARG A 98 1.49 -6.12 -4.03
CA ARG A 98 0.59 -7.29 -4.14
C ARG A 98 0.74 -8.26 -2.97
N ALA A 99 1.98 -8.53 -2.54
CA ALA A 99 2.23 -9.38 -1.38
C ALA A 99 1.61 -8.80 -0.10
N HIS A 100 1.62 -7.48 0.07
CA HIS A 100 0.92 -6.81 1.17
C HIS A 100 -0.60 -6.92 1.03
N ALA A 101 -1.15 -6.74 -0.17
CA ALA A 101 -2.58 -6.95 -0.43
C ALA A 101 -3.03 -8.36 -0.03
N ASP A 102 -2.25 -9.38 -0.39
CA ASP A 102 -2.52 -10.77 -0.04
C ASP A 102 -2.38 -11.04 1.46
N SER A 103 -1.40 -10.43 2.13
CA SER A 103 -1.27 -10.52 3.59
C SER A 103 -2.49 -9.92 4.31
N ILE A 104 -2.99 -8.77 3.83
CA ILE A 104 -4.19 -8.13 4.41
C ILE A 104 -5.42 -9.02 4.21
N ARG A 105 -5.60 -9.61 3.02
CA ARG A 105 -6.70 -10.56 2.77
C ARG A 105 -6.65 -11.75 3.71
N ALA A 106 -5.46 -12.32 3.92
CA ALA A 106 -5.29 -13.49 4.78
C ALA A 106 -5.57 -13.22 6.26
N ARG A 107 -5.52 -11.95 6.71
CA ARG A 107 -5.80 -11.56 8.10
C ARG A 107 -7.27 -11.25 8.37
N VAL A 108 -8.07 -11.03 7.32
CA VAL A 108 -9.47 -10.56 7.41
C VAL A 108 -10.44 -11.71 7.10
N HIS A 109 -9.92 -12.91 6.83
CA HIS A 109 -10.64 -14.18 6.75
C HIS A 109 -10.55 -14.94 8.07
#